data_AF-A0A942Y3F4-F1
#
_entry.id   AF-A0A942Y3F4-F1
#
_cell.length_a   1.000
_cell.length_b   1.000
_cell.length_c   1.000
_cell.angle_alpha   90.00
_cell.angle_beta   90.00
_cell.angle_gamma   90.00
#
_symmetry.space_group_name_H-M   'P 1'
#
loop_
_entity.id
_entity.type
_entity.pdbx_description
1 polymer ?
#
loop_
_entity_poly.entity_id
_entity_poly.type
_entity_poly.pdbx_seq_one_letter_code
_entity_poly.pdbx_strand_id
1 'polypeptide(L)'
;MMNRIILIGNGFDLAHGLPTSYADFIRGYNITLKLGLLEGEYERYDGLCSVNISDPEDRKTLEQFRWMLQDNTFRFIRNLGEITPAEQYDHFVSDHLIYESKFFETINKAVESKKWVDIEGEYYSLLKKVFKDKSCKYGDPIQLNEELELIKGALTGYLKSVQKHYIKSELRNPDIEQIIHEPFNFRDVAVSAQKQFLEYIVNKWAEKNRIESTGEETKADESFAAIASNLVTNWENEGLKSKFIEEIKNGNGAVCDEFAYPERTL
;
A
#
# COMPACT_ATOMS: atom_id res chain seq x y z
N MET A 1 5.45 -20.08 -18.49
CA MET A 1 4.74 -18.82 -18.17
C MET A 1 5.64 -18.00 -17.26
N MET A 2 5.87 -16.73 -17.58
CA MET A 2 6.67 -15.81 -16.77
C MET A 2 5.76 -14.76 -16.15
N ASN A 3 5.87 -14.57 -14.84
CA ASN A 3 5.03 -13.62 -14.12
C ASN A 3 5.82 -12.35 -13.80
N ARG A 4 5.26 -11.19 -14.15
CA ARG A 4 5.76 -9.89 -13.67
C ARG A 4 5.24 -9.66 -12.27
N ILE A 5 6.13 -9.48 -11.31
CA ILE A 5 5.79 -9.05 -9.95
C ILE A 5 6.08 -7.56 -9.86
N ILE A 6 5.07 -6.77 -9.50
CA ILE A 6 5.22 -5.33 -9.28
C ILE A 6 4.95 -5.08 -7.80
N LEU A 7 5.95 -4.51 -7.11
CA LEU A 7 5.85 -4.17 -5.70
C LEU A 7 5.60 -2.68 -5.57
N ILE A 8 4.40 -2.32 -5.10
CA ILE A 8 4.00 -0.95 -4.85
C ILE A 8 3.74 -0.83 -3.35
N GLY A 9 4.53 0.00 -2.67
CA GLY A 9 4.31 0.34 -1.26
C GLY A 9 3.43 1.59 -1.12
N ASN A 10 2.93 1.84 0.08
CA ASN A 10 2.17 3.06 0.41
C ASN A 10 2.93 4.36 0.10
N GLY A 11 4.28 4.35 0.11
CA GLY A 11 5.10 5.49 -0.31
C GLY A 11 4.80 5.97 -1.74
N PHE A 12 4.29 5.09 -2.60
CA PHE A 12 3.80 5.45 -3.93
C PHE A 12 2.62 6.41 -3.86
N ASP A 13 1.60 6.05 -3.07
CA ASP A 13 0.41 6.87 -2.86
C ASP A 13 0.77 8.22 -2.23
N LEU A 14 1.70 8.21 -1.26
CA LEU A 14 2.20 9.42 -0.60
C LEU A 14 2.91 10.36 -1.57
N ALA A 15 3.72 9.84 -2.48
CA ALA A 15 4.39 10.65 -3.50
C ALA A 15 3.40 11.35 -4.45
N HIS A 16 2.19 10.80 -4.58
CA HIS A 16 1.10 11.37 -5.36
C HIS A 16 0.11 12.19 -4.51
N GLY A 17 0.45 12.47 -3.24
CA GLY A 17 -0.34 13.31 -2.35
C GLY A 17 -1.62 12.65 -1.82
N LEU A 18 -1.74 11.32 -1.94
CA LEU A 18 -2.89 10.60 -1.39
C LEU A 18 -2.73 10.42 0.13
N PRO A 19 -3.82 10.58 0.91
CA PRO A 19 -3.78 10.47 2.37
C PRO A 19 -3.78 9.00 2.80
N THR A 20 -2.69 8.28 2.57
CA THR A 20 -2.59 6.83 2.84
C THR A 20 -1.54 6.50 3.91
N SER A 21 -0.95 7.52 4.56
CA SER A 21 -0.06 7.26 5.69
C SER A 21 -0.85 6.72 6.88
N TYR A 22 -0.18 6.02 7.79
CA TYR A 22 -0.82 5.61 9.05
C TYR A 22 -1.28 6.80 9.89
N ALA A 23 -0.60 7.95 9.81
CA ALA A 23 -1.05 9.18 10.46
C ALA A 23 -2.34 9.74 9.83
N ASP A 24 -2.51 9.62 8.51
CA ASP A 24 -3.76 9.99 7.82
C ASP A 24 -4.91 9.08 8.24
N PHE A 25 -4.64 7.77 8.33
CA PHE A 25 -5.60 6.80 8.84
C PHE A 25 -6.08 7.16 10.26
N ILE A 26 -5.16 7.41 11.20
CA ILE A 26 -5.54 7.76 12.58
C ILE A 26 -6.33 9.06 12.65
N ARG A 27 -5.93 10.08 11.86
CA ARG A 27 -6.70 11.32 11.74
C ARG A 27 -8.10 11.07 11.17
N GLY A 28 -8.21 10.27 10.12
CA GLY A 28 -9.48 9.90 9.49
C GLY A 28 -10.40 9.11 10.42
N TYR A 29 -9.84 8.20 11.20
CA TYR A 29 -10.57 7.47 12.25
C TYR A 29 -11.15 8.43 13.29
N ASN A 30 -10.33 9.33 13.84
CA ASN A 30 -10.76 10.31 14.84
C ASN A 30 -11.81 11.28 14.29
N ILE A 31 -11.67 11.72 13.02
CA ILE A 31 -12.69 12.53 12.35
C ILE A 31 -14.01 11.77 12.24
N THR A 32 -13.98 10.49 11.83
CA THR A 32 -15.20 9.67 11.69
C THR A 32 -15.92 9.49 13.02
N LEU A 33 -15.17 9.22 14.10
CA LEU A 33 -15.72 9.12 15.45
C LEU A 33 -16.40 10.43 15.90
N LYS A 34 -15.70 11.55 15.74
CA LYS A 34 -16.22 12.89 16.08
C LYS A 34 -17.47 13.24 15.26
N LEU A 35 -17.43 13.01 13.96
CA LEU A 35 -18.59 13.28 13.08
C LEU A 35 -19.82 12.48 13.50
N GLY A 36 -19.66 11.19 13.84
CA GLY A 36 -20.79 10.38 14.34
C GLY A 36 -21.48 11.02 15.56
N LEU A 37 -20.71 11.52 16.52
CA LEU A 37 -21.24 12.22 17.69
C LEU A 37 -21.97 13.53 17.31
N LEU A 38 -21.48 14.27 16.32
CA LEU A 38 -22.15 15.46 15.80
C LEU A 38 -23.41 15.15 14.98
N GLU A 39 -23.51 13.95 14.41
CA GLU A 39 -24.61 13.50 13.55
C GLU A 39 -25.76 12.82 14.31
N GLY A 40 -25.64 12.64 15.63
CA GLY A 40 -26.71 12.08 16.44
C GLY A 40 -26.28 10.96 17.39
N GLU A 41 -25.09 10.39 17.21
CA GLU A 41 -24.59 9.32 18.08
C GLU A 41 -24.32 9.86 19.50
N TYR A 42 -24.74 9.11 20.52
CA TYR A 42 -24.33 9.33 21.91
C TYR A 42 -23.45 8.19 22.44
N GLU A 43 -23.43 7.07 21.73
CA GLU A 43 -22.63 5.91 22.08
C GLU A 43 -21.99 5.32 20.82
N ARG A 44 -20.76 4.84 20.98
CA ARG A 44 -20.01 4.15 19.93
C ARG A 44 -19.11 3.11 20.58
N TYR A 45 -19.08 1.92 20.01
CA TYR A 45 -18.19 0.84 20.43
C TYR A 45 -17.74 0.05 19.21
N ASP A 46 -16.44 0.02 18.94
CA ASP A 46 -15.86 -0.73 17.82
C ASP A 46 -14.73 -1.68 18.22
N GLY A 47 -14.53 -1.86 19.54
CA GLY A 47 -13.46 -2.67 20.13
C GLY A 47 -12.08 -2.02 20.11
N LEU A 48 -11.88 -0.92 19.37
CA LEU A 48 -10.67 -0.10 19.43
C LEU A 48 -10.85 1.03 20.45
N CYS A 49 -11.94 1.77 20.28
CA CYS A 49 -12.37 2.83 21.19
C CYS A 49 -13.85 2.67 21.53
N SER A 50 -14.22 3.22 22.67
CA SER A 50 -15.60 3.41 23.07
C SER A 50 -15.84 4.84 23.53
N VAL A 51 -17.05 5.32 23.26
CA VAL A 51 -17.57 6.58 23.76
C VAL A 51 -18.99 6.30 24.23
N ASN A 52 -19.34 6.78 25.42
CA ASN A 52 -20.69 6.71 25.93
C ASN A 52 -21.05 7.98 26.70
N ILE A 53 -21.92 8.79 26.12
CA ILE A 53 -22.41 10.06 26.68
C ILE A 53 -23.81 9.80 27.25
N SER A 54 -23.85 9.26 28.46
CA SER A 54 -25.09 8.93 29.18
C SER A 54 -25.57 10.05 30.09
N ASP A 55 -24.67 10.92 30.57
CA ASP A 55 -25.02 12.00 31.49
C ASP A 55 -25.91 13.07 30.80
N PRO A 56 -27.03 13.50 31.42
CA PRO A 56 -27.90 14.50 30.82
C PRO A 56 -27.25 15.86 30.55
N GLU A 57 -26.29 16.32 31.37
CA GLU A 57 -25.58 17.58 31.15
C GLU A 57 -24.56 17.45 30.03
N ASP A 58 -23.85 16.32 29.92
CA ASP A 58 -22.95 16.07 28.80
C ASP A 58 -23.73 15.96 27.47
N ARG A 59 -24.94 15.38 27.49
CA ARG A 59 -25.82 15.37 26.31
C ARG A 59 -26.26 16.76 25.90
N LYS A 60 -26.65 17.62 26.85
CA LYS A 60 -26.97 19.03 26.55
C LYS A 60 -25.76 19.75 25.95
N THR A 61 -24.56 19.48 26.49
CA THR A 61 -23.31 20.04 26.00
C THR A 61 -23.02 19.58 24.57
N LEU A 62 -23.21 18.28 24.27
CA LEU A 62 -23.09 17.76 22.91
C LEU A 62 -24.10 18.40 21.94
N GLU A 63 -25.37 18.59 22.35
CA GLU A 63 -26.35 19.30 21.53
C GLU A 63 -25.93 20.75 21.22
N GLN A 64 -25.32 21.43 22.18
CA GLN A 64 -24.77 22.76 21.94
C GLN A 64 -23.65 22.71 20.90
N PHE A 65 -22.74 21.74 20.98
CA PHE A 65 -21.69 21.56 19.96
C PHE A 65 -22.27 21.23 18.58
N ARG A 66 -23.31 20.39 18.50
CA ARG A 66 -24.02 20.09 17.24
C ARG A 66 -24.53 21.37 16.59
N TRP A 67 -25.23 22.20 17.37
CA TRP A 67 -25.75 23.48 16.87
C TRP A 67 -24.63 24.45 16.47
N MET A 68 -23.62 24.64 17.32
CA MET A 68 -22.52 25.58 17.08
C MET A 68 -21.67 25.21 15.87
N LEU A 69 -21.39 23.92 15.65
CA LEU A 69 -20.50 23.46 14.59
C LEU A 69 -21.22 23.19 13.26
N GLN A 70 -22.56 23.07 13.26
CA GLN A 70 -23.38 23.05 12.04
C GLN A 70 -23.61 24.45 11.46
N ASP A 71 -23.60 25.49 12.30
CA ASP A 71 -23.76 26.87 11.85
C ASP A 71 -22.43 27.44 11.29
N ASN A 72 -22.37 27.59 9.97
CA ASN A 72 -21.23 28.18 9.25
C ASN A 72 -20.87 29.60 9.72
N THR A 73 -21.75 30.28 10.46
CA THR A 73 -21.54 31.62 11.01
C THR A 73 -20.43 31.64 12.08
N PHE A 74 -20.25 30.54 12.82
CA PHE A 74 -19.19 30.43 13.85
C PHE A 74 -17.77 30.36 13.28
N ARG A 75 -17.61 30.03 11.99
CA ARG A 75 -16.30 30.11 11.30
C ARG A 75 -15.75 31.54 11.23
N PHE A 76 -16.62 32.55 11.35
CA PHE A 76 -16.24 33.96 11.27
C PHE A 76 -15.90 34.61 12.60
N ILE A 77 -16.17 33.96 13.74
CA ILE A 77 -15.77 34.44 15.05
C ILE A 77 -14.30 34.02 15.28
N ARG A 78 -13.40 34.65 14.54
CA ARG A 78 -11.96 34.51 14.73
C ARG A 78 -11.51 35.48 15.83
N ASN A 79 -10.91 34.90 16.88
CA ASN A 79 -9.93 35.47 17.80
C ASN A 79 -10.37 36.49 18.87
N LEU A 80 -10.33 36.05 20.13
CA LEU A 80 -9.76 36.80 21.27
C LEU A 80 -9.21 35.82 22.33
N GLY A 81 -8.11 35.09 22.04
CA GLY A 81 -7.32 34.38 23.06
C GLY A 81 -7.97 33.19 23.81
N GLU A 82 -9.25 32.88 23.54
CA GLU A 82 -9.97 31.75 24.13
C GLU A 82 -9.96 30.51 23.21
N ILE A 83 -10.06 29.32 23.83
CA ILE A 83 -10.16 28.02 23.16
C ILE A 83 -11.35 28.04 22.19
N THR A 84 -11.13 27.69 20.93
CA THR A 84 -12.16 27.69 19.89
C THR A 84 -13.25 26.65 20.18
N PRO A 85 -14.50 26.82 19.69
CA PRO A 85 -15.55 25.82 19.85
C PRO A 85 -15.15 24.42 19.35
N ALA A 86 -14.31 24.37 18.30
CA ALA A 86 -13.76 23.11 17.79
C ALA A 86 -12.76 22.46 18.76
N GLU A 87 -11.87 23.24 19.38
CA GLU A 87 -10.94 22.74 20.40
C GLU A 87 -11.67 22.33 21.68
N GLN A 88 -12.72 23.07 22.10
CA GLN A 88 -13.56 22.69 23.24
C GLN A 88 -14.29 21.36 22.96
N TYR A 89 -14.80 21.20 21.74
CA TYR A 89 -15.40 19.95 21.30
C TYR A 89 -14.39 18.80 21.28
N ASP A 90 -13.17 19.06 20.79
CA ASP A 90 -12.09 18.06 20.80
C ASP A 90 -11.77 17.61 22.23
N HIS A 91 -11.67 18.54 23.18
CA HIS A 91 -11.48 18.22 24.59
C HIS A 91 -12.66 17.42 25.17
N PHE A 92 -13.90 17.86 24.90
CA PHE A 92 -15.10 17.15 25.33
C PHE A 92 -15.11 15.70 24.84
N VAL A 93 -14.80 15.45 23.57
CA VAL A 93 -14.72 14.08 23.04
C VAL A 93 -13.59 13.30 23.70
N SER A 94 -12.42 13.90 23.88
CA SER A 94 -11.29 13.26 24.55
C SER A 94 -11.59 12.84 26.00
N ASP A 95 -12.35 13.64 26.74
CA ASP A 95 -12.74 13.34 28.13
C ASP A 95 -13.69 12.13 28.22
N HIS A 96 -14.44 11.85 27.15
CA HIS A 96 -15.40 10.74 27.05
C HIS A 96 -14.86 9.55 26.26
N LEU A 97 -13.67 9.66 25.67
CA LEU A 97 -13.07 8.61 24.86
C LEU A 97 -12.32 7.60 25.72
N ILE A 98 -12.71 6.34 25.61
CA ILE A 98 -12.05 5.22 26.27
C ILE A 98 -11.36 4.37 25.20
N TYR A 99 -10.07 4.08 25.41
CA TYR A 99 -9.35 3.13 24.59
C TYR A 99 -9.57 1.71 25.11
N GLU A 100 -10.31 0.90 24.34
CA GLU A 100 -10.53 -0.51 24.62
C GLU A 100 -9.30 -1.34 24.22
N SER A 101 -8.64 -0.95 23.12
CA SER A 101 -7.38 -1.54 22.66
C SER A 101 -6.18 -0.74 23.17
N LYS A 102 -5.33 -1.39 23.98
CA LYS A 102 -4.09 -0.76 24.45
C LYS A 102 -3.07 -0.56 23.32
N PHE A 103 -3.09 -1.44 22.33
CA PHE A 103 -2.26 -1.32 21.14
C PHE A 103 -2.67 -0.06 20.36
N PHE A 104 -3.97 0.12 20.14
CA PHE A 104 -4.49 1.29 19.45
C PHE A 104 -4.25 2.60 20.20
N GLU A 105 -4.36 2.59 21.54
CA GLU A 105 -3.97 3.75 22.36
C GLU A 105 -2.50 4.14 22.15
N THR A 106 -1.61 3.14 22.07
CA THR A 106 -0.17 3.37 21.85
C THR A 106 0.08 3.99 20.48
N ILE A 107 -0.62 3.51 19.45
CA ILE A 107 -0.58 4.07 18.09
C ILE A 107 -1.06 5.53 18.09
N ASN A 108 -2.21 5.83 18.70
CA ASN A 108 -2.76 7.19 18.76
C ASN A 108 -1.79 8.16 19.43
N LYS A 109 -1.23 7.77 20.59
CA LYS A 109 -0.23 8.58 21.31
C LYS A 109 1.04 8.80 20.50
N ALA A 110 1.48 7.82 19.71
CA ALA A 110 2.62 7.99 18.81
C ALA A 110 2.32 9.04 17.73
N VAL A 111 1.14 9.00 17.12
CA VAL A 111 0.72 10.00 16.12
C VAL A 111 0.58 11.40 16.73
N GLU A 112 -0.01 11.53 17.92
CA GLU A 112 -0.16 12.81 18.60
C GLU A 112 1.19 13.49 18.87
N SER A 113 2.14 12.71 19.40
CA SER A 113 3.46 13.19 19.84
C SER A 113 4.47 13.37 18.71
N LYS A 114 4.50 12.44 17.73
CA LYS A 114 5.54 12.40 16.68
C LYS A 114 5.01 12.75 15.29
N LYS A 115 3.69 12.92 15.13
CA LYS A 115 3.02 13.11 13.82
C LYS A 115 3.21 11.96 12.82
N TRP A 116 3.68 10.81 13.30
CA TRP A 116 4.00 9.62 12.53
C TRP A 116 3.87 8.39 13.42
N VAL A 117 3.59 7.23 12.81
CA VAL A 117 3.57 5.94 13.51
C VAL A 117 4.01 4.80 12.59
N ASP A 118 4.77 3.87 13.15
CA ASP A 118 5.14 2.59 12.55
C ASP A 118 4.32 1.49 13.25
N ILE A 119 3.21 1.08 12.66
CA ILE A 119 2.27 0.15 13.31
C ILE A 119 2.92 -1.23 13.50
N GLU A 120 3.66 -1.70 12.51
CA GLU A 120 4.42 -2.95 12.54
C GLU A 120 5.50 -2.92 13.63
N GLY A 121 6.22 -1.81 13.73
CA GLY A 121 7.22 -1.58 14.78
C GLY A 121 6.62 -1.59 16.19
N GLU A 122 5.50 -0.91 16.39
CA GLU A 122 4.79 -0.88 17.67
C GLU A 122 4.22 -2.26 18.03
N TYR A 123 3.62 -2.97 17.07
CA TYR A 123 3.16 -4.35 17.24
C TYR A 123 4.31 -5.27 17.67
N TYR A 124 5.44 -5.23 16.95
CA TYR A 124 6.60 -6.08 17.26
C TYR A 124 7.23 -5.73 18.62
N SER A 125 7.20 -4.45 19.00
CA SER A 125 7.61 -3.99 20.33
C SER A 125 6.73 -4.57 21.43
N LEU A 126 5.40 -4.52 21.26
CA LEU A 126 4.44 -5.13 22.19
C LEU A 126 4.60 -6.65 22.25
N LEU A 127 4.70 -7.31 21.11
CA LEU A 127 4.93 -8.76 21.02
C LEU A 127 6.17 -9.18 21.82
N LYS A 128 7.28 -8.46 21.67
CA LYS A 128 8.50 -8.72 22.46
C LYS A 128 8.29 -8.56 23.97
N LYS A 129 7.45 -7.61 24.40
CA LYS A 129 7.12 -7.41 25.83
C LYS A 129 6.27 -8.56 26.36
N VAL A 130 5.32 -9.09 25.58
CA VAL A 130 4.51 -10.26 25.99
C VAL A 130 5.38 -11.43 26.44
N PHE A 131 6.47 -11.71 25.70
CA PHE A 131 7.36 -12.83 26.02
C PHE A 131 8.42 -12.53 27.09
N LYS A 132 8.80 -11.26 27.29
CA LYS A 132 9.96 -10.88 28.11
C LYS A 132 9.61 -10.20 29.43
N ASP A 133 8.42 -9.62 29.55
CA ASP A 133 8.06 -8.74 30.65
C ASP A 133 6.82 -9.28 31.39
N LYS A 134 7.00 -9.64 32.67
CA LYS A 134 5.90 -10.09 33.53
C LYS A 134 4.90 -8.99 33.87
N SER A 135 5.26 -7.73 33.61
CA SER A 135 4.38 -6.56 33.76
C SER A 135 3.67 -6.16 32.46
N CYS A 136 3.84 -6.94 31.39
CA CYS A 136 3.14 -6.69 30.14
C CYS A 136 1.63 -6.71 30.36
N LYS A 137 0.92 -5.76 29.74
CA LYS A 137 -0.54 -5.65 29.81
C LYS A 137 -1.25 -6.77 29.04
N TYR A 138 -0.55 -7.44 28.15
CA TYR A 138 -1.04 -8.60 27.43
C TYR A 138 -0.55 -9.86 28.14
N GLY A 139 -1.50 -10.73 28.50
CA GLY A 139 -1.19 -12.05 29.05
C GLY A 139 -0.70 -13.03 27.99
N ASP A 140 -1.14 -12.86 26.74
CA ASP A 140 -0.78 -13.73 25.63
C ASP A 140 -0.89 -12.99 24.27
N PRO A 141 -0.20 -13.45 23.20
CA PRO A 141 -0.19 -12.78 21.90
C PRO A 141 -1.51 -12.84 21.11
N ILE A 142 -2.46 -13.72 21.47
CA ILE A 142 -3.78 -13.86 20.84
C ILE A 142 -4.55 -12.55 20.94
N GLN A 143 -4.65 -11.95 22.13
CA GLN A 143 -5.33 -10.66 22.30
C GLN A 143 -4.70 -9.56 21.44
N LEU A 144 -3.36 -9.52 21.36
CA LEU A 144 -2.64 -8.56 20.51
C LEU A 144 -2.94 -8.78 19.01
N ASN A 145 -3.10 -10.03 18.59
CA ASN A 145 -3.50 -10.37 17.22
C ASN A 145 -4.94 -9.97 16.91
N GLU A 146 -5.86 -10.19 17.85
CA GLU A 146 -7.26 -9.77 17.72
C GLU A 146 -7.37 -8.25 17.57
N GLU A 147 -6.65 -7.48 18.40
CA GLU A 147 -6.57 -6.03 18.26
C GLU A 147 -5.95 -5.59 16.92
N LEU A 148 -4.93 -6.30 16.43
CA LEU A 148 -4.36 -6.03 15.10
C LEU A 148 -5.38 -6.27 13.98
N GLU A 149 -6.20 -7.31 14.05
CA GLU A 149 -7.25 -7.55 13.06
C GLU A 149 -8.33 -6.46 13.07
N LEU A 150 -8.69 -5.93 14.24
CA LEU A 150 -9.58 -4.76 14.34
C LEU A 150 -8.98 -3.52 13.66
N ILE A 151 -7.69 -3.24 13.91
CA ILE A 151 -6.97 -2.12 13.28
C ILE A 151 -6.92 -2.30 11.76
N LYS A 152 -6.64 -3.51 11.27
CA LYS A 152 -6.66 -3.82 9.83
C LYS A 152 -8.03 -3.59 9.22
N GLY A 153 -9.10 -3.96 9.93
CA GLY A 153 -10.48 -3.68 9.53
C GLY A 153 -10.75 -2.19 9.40
N ALA A 154 -10.39 -1.40 10.42
CA ALA A 154 -10.54 0.05 10.42
C ALA A 154 -9.72 0.73 9.31
N LEU A 155 -8.46 0.32 9.13
CA LEU A 155 -7.59 0.81 8.05
C LEU A 155 -8.17 0.48 6.66
N THR A 156 -8.68 -0.73 6.48
CA THR A 156 -9.33 -1.14 5.23
C THR A 156 -10.55 -0.28 4.94
N GLY A 157 -11.39 0.00 5.94
CA GLY A 157 -12.53 0.91 5.82
C GLY A 157 -12.10 2.32 5.41
N TYR A 158 -11.07 2.85 6.06
CA TYR A 158 -10.49 4.16 5.74
C TYR A 158 -9.96 4.22 4.30
N LEU A 159 -9.13 3.25 3.89
CA LEU A 159 -8.56 3.23 2.53
C LEU A 159 -9.63 3.08 1.45
N LYS A 160 -10.72 2.33 1.70
CA LYS A 160 -11.87 2.30 0.78
C LYS A 160 -12.52 3.68 0.62
N SER A 161 -12.61 4.46 1.70
CA SER A 161 -13.08 5.85 1.62
C SER A 161 -12.12 6.72 0.82
N VAL A 162 -10.81 6.61 1.05
CA VAL A 162 -9.80 7.32 0.26
C VAL A 162 -9.92 6.95 -1.23
N GLN A 163 -10.04 5.67 -1.53
CA GLN A 163 -10.23 5.18 -2.88
C GLN A 163 -11.45 5.82 -3.55
N LYS A 164 -12.59 5.85 -2.86
CA LYS A 164 -13.85 6.42 -3.39
C LYS A 164 -13.75 7.92 -3.69
N HIS A 165 -13.06 8.70 -2.86
CA HIS A 165 -13.07 10.16 -2.94
C HIS A 165 -11.90 10.75 -3.72
N TYR A 166 -10.74 10.08 -3.70
CA TYR A 166 -9.49 10.62 -4.25
C TYR A 166 -9.08 9.91 -5.54
N ILE A 167 -9.41 8.64 -5.74
CA ILE A 167 -9.00 7.91 -6.94
C ILE A 167 -9.92 8.27 -8.10
N LYS A 168 -9.40 9.12 -8.99
CA LYS A 168 -10.06 9.59 -10.22
C LYS A 168 -9.28 9.13 -11.44
N SER A 169 -9.94 9.12 -12.60
CA SER A 169 -9.30 8.78 -13.89
C SER A 169 -8.07 9.66 -14.21
N GLU A 170 -8.03 10.86 -13.64
CA GLU A 170 -6.94 11.84 -13.78
C GLU A 170 -5.64 11.42 -13.07
N LEU A 171 -5.69 10.49 -12.11
CA LEU A 171 -4.50 9.95 -11.43
C LEU A 171 -3.76 8.91 -12.28
N ARG A 172 -4.29 8.56 -13.47
CA ARG A 172 -3.61 7.64 -14.37
C ARG A 172 -2.32 8.30 -14.85
N ASN A 173 -1.20 7.69 -14.47
CA ASN A 173 0.12 8.12 -14.92
C ASN A 173 0.54 7.24 -16.11
N PRO A 174 0.62 7.81 -17.34
CA PRO A 174 1.00 7.05 -18.53
C PRO A 174 2.40 6.44 -18.44
N ASP A 175 3.33 7.10 -17.76
CA ASP A 175 4.70 6.60 -17.61
C ASP A 175 4.73 5.34 -16.75
N ILE A 176 3.92 5.31 -15.68
CA ILE A 176 3.80 4.13 -14.82
C ILE A 176 3.10 3.00 -15.57
N GLU A 177 2.03 3.31 -16.28
CA GLU A 177 1.35 2.32 -17.11
C GLU A 177 2.28 1.74 -18.18
N GLN A 178 3.11 2.59 -18.79
CA GLN A 178 4.16 2.15 -19.70
C GLN A 178 5.12 1.19 -18.99
N ILE A 179 5.65 1.53 -17.81
CA ILE A 179 6.56 0.64 -17.04
C ILE A 179 5.87 -0.69 -16.67
N ILE A 180 4.57 -0.65 -16.32
CA ILE A 180 3.83 -1.87 -15.97
C ILE A 180 3.69 -2.79 -17.19
N HIS A 181 3.54 -2.24 -18.39
CA HIS A 181 3.24 -2.98 -19.61
C HIS A 181 4.40 -3.11 -20.60
N GLU A 182 5.54 -2.48 -20.34
CA GLU A 182 6.71 -2.55 -21.22
C GLU A 182 7.26 -3.99 -21.30
N PRO A 183 8.04 -4.35 -22.32
CA PRO A 183 8.72 -5.65 -22.39
C PRO A 183 9.60 -5.90 -21.16
N PHE A 184 9.81 -7.17 -20.77
CA PHE A 184 10.74 -7.50 -19.70
C PHE A 184 12.15 -7.02 -20.05
N ASN A 185 12.74 -6.20 -19.18
CA ASN A 185 14.16 -5.91 -19.27
C ASN A 185 14.95 -7.11 -18.71
N PHE A 186 15.96 -7.57 -19.44
CA PHE A 186 16.83 -8.64 -18.97
C PHE A 186 17.48 -8.34 -17.61
N ARG A 187 17.71 -7.05 -17.31
CA ARG A 187 18.25 -6.61 -16.01
C ARG A 187 17.29 -6.81 -14.84
N ASP A 188 15.99 -6.88 -15.10
CA ASP A 188 14.96 -7.05 -14.07
C ASP A 188 14.72 -8.53 -13.74
N VAL A 189 15.28 -9.44 -14.54
CA VAL A 189 15.20 -10.89 -14.31
C VAL A 189 16.20 -11.29 -13.23
N ALA A 190 15.70 -11.97 -12.19
CA ALA A 190 16.52 -12.53 -11.14
C ALA A 190 17.68 -13.36 -11.72
N VAL A 191 18.90 -13.20 -11.19
CA VAL A 191 20.13 -13.82 -11.74
C VAL A 191 19.97 -15.34 -11.92
N SER A 192 19.35 -16.01 -10.97
CA SER A 192 19.07 -17.45 -11.01
C SER A 192 18.09 -17.86 -12.11
N ALA A 193 17.23 -16.96 -12.56
CA ALA A 193 16.21 -17.19 -13.58
C ALA A 193 16.61 -16.70 -14.99
N GLN A 194 17.74 -16.02 -15.14
CA GLN A 194 18.16 -15.44 -16.44
C GLN A 194 18.32 -16.49 -17.55
N LYS A 195 18.88 -17.66 -17.23
CA LYS A 195 19.01 -18.76 -18.21
C LYS A 195 17.64 -19.24 -18.68
N GLN A 196 16.71 -19.46 -17.74
CA GLN A 196 15.35 -19.91 -18.02
C GLN A 196 14.56 -18.88 -18.84
N PHE A 197 14.74 -17.59 -18.55
CA PHE A 197 14.16 -16.49 -19.32
C PHE A 197 14.59 -16.57 -20.79
N LEU A 198 15.88 -16.79 -21.05
CA LEU A 198 16.40 -16.85 -22.41
C LEU A 198 15.97 -18.12 -23.14
N GLU A 199 16.01 -19.28 -22.49
CA GLU A 199 15.45 -20.52 -23.03
C GLU A 199 13.99 -20.32 -23.44
N TYR A 200 13.20 -19.63 -22.62
CA TYR A 200 11.81 -19.30 -22.93
C TYR A 200 11.66 -18.40 -24.16
N ILE A 201 12.45 -17.32 -24.27
CA ILE A 201 12.41 -16.40 -25.43
C ILE A 201 12.80 -17.14 -26.72
N VAL A 202 13.82 -17.99 -26.67
CA VAL A 202 14.27 -18.80 -27.82
C VAL A 202 13.19 -19.78 -28.26
N ASN A 203 12.58 -20.50 -27.32
CA ASN A 203 11.53 -21.46 -27.63
C ASN A 203 10.32 -20.77 -28.27
N LYS A 204 9.87 -19.63 -27.72
CA LYS A 204 8.78 -18.83 -28.30
C LYS A 204 9.09 -18.34 -29.72
N TRP A 205 10.32 -17.90 -29.96
CA TRP A 205 10.76 -17.46 -31.28
C TRP A 205 10.75 -18.64 -32.27
N ALA A 206 11.23 -19.81 -31.87
CA ALA A 206 11.25 -21.02 -32.71
C ALA A 206 9.83 -21.49 -33.07
N GLU A 207 8.92 -21.53 -32.09
CA GLU A 207 7.52 -21.89 -32.28
C GLU A 207 6.81 -20.95 -33.28
N LYS A 208 6.98 -19.63 -33.13
CA LYS A 208 6.34 -18.65 -34.03
C LYS A 208 6.84 -18.78 -35.47
N ASN A 209 8.12 -19.08 -35.64
CA ASN A 209 8.73 -19.24 -36.96
C ASN A 209 8.59 -20.66 -37.55
N ARG A 210 7.89 -21.58 -36.86
CA ARG A 210 7.71 -22.98 -37.28
C ARG A 210 9.03 -23.68 -37.58
N ILE A 211 10.08 -23.32 -36.85
CA ILE A 211 11.37 -23.98 -36.97
C ILE A 211 11.28 -25.24 -36.12
N GLU A 212 10.93 -26.36 -36.77
CA GLU A 212 11.08 -27.68 -36.17
C GLU A 212 12.58 -27.92 -35.96
N SER A 213 12.93 -28.49 -34.80
CA SER A 213 14.30 -28.84 -34.42
C SER A 213 14.85 -30.03 -35.23
N THR A 214 14.59 -30.05 -36.53
CA THR A 214 15.01 -31.08 -37.48
C THR A 214 15.76 -30.42 -38.62
N GLY A 215 17.06 -30.19 -38.40
CA GLY A 215 18.14 -30.44 -39.35
C GLY A 215 18.10 -29.90 -40.79
N GLU A 216 17.16 -29.05 -41.19
CA GLU A 216 17.10 -28.52 -42.55
C GLU A 216 17.18 -26.99 -42.57
N GLU A 217 18.30 -26.53 -43.14
CA GLU A 217 18.63 -25.16 -43.51
C GLU A 217 17.44 -24.48 -44.21
N THR A 218 16.74 -23.61 -43.48
CA THR A 218 15.78 -22.68 -44.08
C THR A 218 16.25 -21.26 -43.84
N LYS A 219 16.55 -20.60 -44.97
CA LYS A 219 17.00 -19.22 -45.09
C LYS A 219 15.93 -18.23 -44.62
N ALA A 220 15.87 -17.97 -43.32
CA ALA A 220 15.24 -16.79 -42.73
C ALA A 220 15.85 -16.53 -41.34
N ASP A 221 16.66 -15.46 -41.22
CA ASP A 221 17.26 -14.93 -39.98
C ASP A 221 17.99 -15.93 -39.06
N GLU A 222 18.92 -16.71 -39.62
CA GLU A 222 19.83 -17.63 -38.91
C GLU A 222 20.67 -17.00 -37.79
N SER A 223 20.75 -15.67 -37.69
CA SER A 223 21.61 -15.01 -36.70
C SER A 223 21.08 -15.17 -35.27
N PHE A 224 19.80 -14.91 -35.00
CA PHE A 224 19.34 -14.83 -33.62
C PHE A 224 19.21 -16.19 -32.93
N ALA A 225 18.62 -17.18 -33.62
CA ALA A 225 18.44 -18.53 -33.08
C ALA A 225 19.78 -19.20 -32.76
N ALA A 226 20.75 -19.06 -33.67
CA ALA A 226 22.09 -19.61 -33.50
C ALA A 226 22.84 -18.88 -32.38
N ILE A 227 22.74 -17.54 -32.30
CA ILE A 227 23.36 -16.75 -31.24
C ILE A 227 22.75 -17.11 -29.87
N ALA A 228 21.43 -17.17 -29.77
CA ALA A 228 20.75 -17.45 -28.52
C ALA A 228 20.90 -18.91 -28.05
N SER A 229 20.88 -19.88 -28.98
CA SER A 229 21.19 -21.28 -28.69
C SER A 229 22.64 -21.48 -28.22
N ASN A 230 23.59 -20.80 -28.88
CA ASN A 230 25.00 -20.81 -28.48
C ASN A 230 25.18 -20.19 -27.08
N LEU A 231 24.46 -19.12 -26.77
CA LEU A 231 24.48 -18.47 -25.46
C LEU A 231 23.89 -19.35 -24.34
N VAL A 232 22.76 -20.02 -24.57
CA VAL A 232 22.17 -20.96 -23.61
C VAL A 232 23.15 -22.09 -23.30
N THR A 233 23.84 -22.56 -24.33
CA THR A 233 24.84 -23.63 -24.24
C THR A 233 26.11 -23.19 -23.50
N ASN A 234 26.54 -21.94 -23.72
CA ASN A 234 27.79 -21.37 -23.18
C ASN A 234 27.54 -20.26 -22.14
N TRP A 235 26.47 -20.39 -21.35
CA TRP A 235 25.97 -19.33 -20.46
C TRP A 235 27.00 -18.84 -19.42
N GLU A 236 27.93 -19.70 -19.01
CA GLU A 236 29.00 -19.38 -18.06
C GLU A 236 30.08 -18.45 -18.66
N ASN A 237 30.03 -18.18 -19.96
CA ASN A 237 30.96 -17.27 -20.63
C ASN A 237 30.49 -15.80 -20.55
N GLU A 238 31.08 -15.04 -19.61
CA GLU A 238 30.84 -13.61 -19.38
C GLU A 238 30.96 -12.73 -20.64
N GLY A 239 31.88 -13.07 -21.55
CA GLY A 239 32.10 -12.32 -22.80
C GLY A 239 30.97 -12.49 -23.80
N LEU A 240 30.47 -13.72 -23.96
CA LEU A 240 29.30 -14.02 -24.80
C LEU A 240 28.02 -13.41 -24.21
N LYS A 241 27.86 -13.49 -22.88
CA LYS A 241 26.75 -12.86 -22.14
C LYS A 241 26.68 -11.36 -22.37
N SER A 242 27.80 -10.67 -22.26
CA SER A 242 27.87 -9.21 -22.43
C SER A 242 27.55 -8.79 -23.86
N LYS A 243 28.10 -9.50 -24.86
CA LYS A 243 27.87 -9.23 -26.28
C LYS A 243 26.40 -9.43 -26.68
N PHE A 244 25.75 -10.48 -26.18
CA PHE A 244 24.34 -10.74 -26.46
C PHE A 244 23.41 -9.71 -25.82
N ILE A 245 23.68 -9.29 -24.58
CA ILE A 245 22.96 -8.21 -23.92
C ILE A 245 23.12 -6.89 -24.70
N GLU A 246 24.30 -6.66 -25.28
CA GLU A 246 24.56 -5.51 -26.16
C GLU A 246 23.79 -5.62 -27.48
N GLU A 247 23.74 -6.78 -28.11
CA GLU A 247 23.01 -7.03 -29.36
C GLU A 247 21.48 -6.88 -29.17
N ILE A 248 20.96 -7.26 -28.00
CA ILE A 248 19.57 -6.97 -27.61
C ILE A 248 19.36 -5.45 -27.41
N LYS A 249 20.33 -4.73 -26.84
CA LYS A 249 20.21 -3.28 -26.55
C LYS A 249 20.44 -2.37 -27.76
N ASN A 250 21.28 -2.78 -28.71
CA ASN A 250 21.75 -1.95 -29.82
C ASN A 250 20.87 -2.04 -31.08
N GLY A 251 19.68 -2.64 -31.00
CA GLY A 251 18.63 -2.42 -32.00
C GLY A 251 18.65 -3.35 -33.22
N ASN A 252 18.99 -4.63 -33.05
CA ASN A 252 18.40 -5.64 -33.94
C ASN A 252 16.98 -5.99 -33.41
N GLY A 253 16.09 -5.00 -33.45
CA GLY A 253 14.80 -4.92 -32.73
C GLY A 253 13.72 -5.94 -33.13
N ALA A 254 14.08 -6.98 -33.88
CA ALA A 254 13.15 -8.06 -34.27
C ALA A 254 13.08 -9.21 -33.24
N VAL A 255 13.97 -9.21 -32.24
CA VAL A 255 13.83 -10.05 -31.04
C VAL A 255 12.87 -9.38 -30.05
N CYS A 256 11.74 -8.95 -30.63
CA CYS A 256 10.40 -9.03 -30.12
C CYS A 256 10.21 -8.55 -28.69
N ASP A 257 9.95 -7.24 -28.61
CA ASP A 257 8.86 -6.71 -27.79
C ASP A 257 7.75 -7.77 -27.61
N GLU A 258 7.28 -8.39 -28.70
CA GLU A 258 6.25 -9.43 -28.76
C GLU A 258 6.46 -10.69 -27.88
N PHE A 259 7.70 -11.10 -27.59
CA PHE A 259 7.99 -12.30 -26.79
C PHE A 259 8.37 -11.99 -25.35
N ALA A 260 8.82 -10.75 -25.10
CA ALA A 260 9.17 -10.24 -23.80
C ALA A 260 7.99 -9.52 -23.12
N TYR A 261 6.80 -9.44 -23.72
CA TYR A 261 5.62 -8.98 -23.00
C TYR A 261 5.13 -10.03 -21.99
N PRO A 262 4.63 -9.60 -20.81
CA PRO A 262 3.86 -10.46 -19.92
C PRO A 262 2.71 -11.12 -20.68
N GLU A 263 2.43 -12.40 -20.41
CA GLU A 263 1.24 -13.06 -20.96
C GLU A 263 -0.01 -12.31 -20.48
N ARG A 264 -0.78 -11.73 -21.42
CA ARG A 264 -2.04 -11.06 -21.11
C ARG A 264 -3.13 -12.13 -20.98
N THR A 265 -3.40 -12.57 -19.77
CA THR A 265 -4.69 -13.19 -19.45
C THR A 265 -5.74 -12.08 -19.38
N LEU A 266 -6.56 -11.98 -20.42
CA LEU A 266 -7.86 -11.29 -20.38
C LEU A 266 -8.86 -12.11 -19.57
#